data_AF-L1IWH7-F1
#
_entry.id   AF-L1IWH7-F1
#
_cell.length_a   1.000
_cell.length_b   1.000
_cell.length_c   1.000
_cell.angle_alpha   90.00
_cell.angle_beta   90.00
_cell.angle_gamma   90.00
#
_symmetry.space_group_name_H-M   'P 1'
#
loop_
_entity.id
_entity.type
_entity.pdbx_description
1 polymer ?
#
loop_
_entity_poly.entity_id
_entity_poly.type
_entity_poly.pdbx_seq_one_letter_code
_entity_poly.pdbx_strand_id
1 'polypeptide(L)'
;EEGGIRAVVGAMEGHLESDKVQEGACRVLGHLAANNAENAVRIREEGGIRAVVGAMDGHEGGSGVQEGACRALGHLASNNDENAVRIREEGGIRAVVGAMEGHPTSAGVQEQACYALQSLAFNNAENAVRIREEGGIGAIVNAMNNYLASKEVQEGACKALGNVTANMTDDANTME
;
A
#
# COMPACT_ATOMS: atom_id res chain seq x y z
N GLU A 1 23.48 -11.85 -7.43
CA GLU A 1 22.58 -10.74 -7.06
C GLU A 1 21.78 -10.99 -5.77
N GLU A 2 21.97 -12.11 -5.06
CA GLU A 2 21.08 -12.54 -3.97
C GLU A 2 21.14 -11.74 -2.65
N GLY A 3 22.11 -10.85 -2.47
CA GLY A 3 22.27 -10.08 -1.22
C GLY A 3 21.58 -8.70 -1.20
N GLY A 4 21.10 -8.21 -2.36
CA GLY A 4 20.62 -6.84 -2.49
C GLY A 4 19.38 -6.54 -1.64
N ILE A 5 18.37 -7.41 -1.71
CA ILE A 5 17.12 -7.26 -0.95
C ILE A 5 17.39 -7.28 0.55
N ARG A 6 18.14 -8.28 1.04
CA ARG A 6 18.50 -8.37 2.46
C ARG A 6 19.27 -7.15 2.94
N ALA A 7 20.20 -6.62 2.14
CA ALA A 7 20.94 -5.41 2.50
C ALA A 7 20.02 -4.19 2.63
N VAL A 8 19.01 -4.06 1.75
CA VAL A 8 18.02 -2.98 1.82
C VAL A 8 17.14 -3.12 3.06
N VAL A 9 16.63 -4.33 3.35
CA VAL A 9 15.83 -4.57 4.57
C VAL A 9 16.66 -4.31 5.83
N GLY A 10 17.89 -4.82 5.89
CA GLY A 10 18.79 -4.57 7.02
C GLY A 10 19.14 -3.08 7.19
N ALA A 11 19.21 -2.30 6.11
CA ALA A 11 19.37 -0.85 6.20
C ALA A 11 18.13 -0.17 6.80
N MET A 12 16.91 -0.62 6.48
CA MET A 12 15.70 -0.11 7.12
C MET A 12 15.70 -0.41 8.62
N GLU A 13 16.04 -1.65 9.00
CA GLU A 13 16.08 -2.11 10.40
C GLU A 13 17.18 -1.40 11.22
N GLY A 14 18.33 -1.13 10.61
CA GLY A 14 19.45 -0.45 11.25
C GLY A 14 19.29 1.08 11.38
N HIS A 15 18.38 1.68 10.62
CA HIS A 15 18.22 3.13 10.53
C HIS A 15 16.77 3.57 10.68
N LEU A 16 16.08 3.05 11.71
CA LEU A 16 14.66 3.33 11.99
C LEU A 16 14.34 4.82 12.10
N GLU A 17 15.26 5.65 12.58
CA GLU A 17 15.03 7.09 12.77
C GLU A 17 15.33 7.95 11.52
N SER A 18 15.91 7.37 10.46
CA SER A 18 16.29 8.13 9.27
C SER A 18 15.22 8.06 8.18
N ASP A 19 14.43 9.13 8.08
CA ASP A 19 13.44 9.35 7.02
C ASP A 19 14.01 9.08 5.61
N LYS A 20 15.20 9.60 5.30
CA LYS A 20 15.86 9.41 4.00
C LYS A 20 16.21 7.97 3.71
N VAL A 21 16.65 7.21 4.71
CA VAL A 21 16.96 5.79 4.53
C VAL A 21 15.67 5.02 4.32
N GLN A 22 14.63 5.28 5.12
CA GLN A 22 13.33 4.63 4.97
C GLN A 22 12.70 4.93 3.60
N GLU A 23 12.64 6.20 3.19
CA GLU A 23 12.13 6.62 1.88
C GLU A 23 12.89 5.94 0.73
N GLY A 24 14.23 5.99 0.77
CA GLY A 24 15.08 5.39 -0.24
C GLY A 24 14.89 3.88 -0.34
N ALA A 25 14.83 3.20 0.81
CA ALA A 25 14.63 1.76 0.87
C ALA A 25 13.25 1.34 0.35
N CYS A 26 12.17 2.01 0.76
CA CYS A 26 10.83 1.76 0.23
C CYS A 26 10.79 1.89 -1.30
N ARG A 27 11.40 2.94 -1.86
CA ARG A 27 11.50 3.12 -3.33
C ARG A 27 12.26 1.98 -4.01
N VAL A 28 13.38 1.55 -3.44
CA VAL A 28 14.17 0.44 -3.99
C VAL A 28 13.38 -0.87 -3.95
N LEU A 29 12.75 -1.20 -2.82
CA LEU A 29 11.93 -2.41 -2.69
C LEU A 29 10.74 -2.38 -3.67
N GLY A 30 10.06 -1.25 -3.79
CA GLY A 30 8.98 -1.07 -4.75
C GLY A 30 9.43 -1.25 -6.20
N HIS A 31 10.60 -0.71 -6.57
CA HIS A 31 11.18 -0.91 -7.90
C HIS A 31 11.55 -2.37 -8.17
N LEU A 32 12.14 -3.06 -7.19
CA LEU A 32 12.50 -4.47 -7.32
C LEU A 32 11.26 -5.36 -7.47
N ALA A 33 10.20 -5.08 -6.71
CA ALA A 33 8.92 -5.80 -6.80
C ALA A 33 8.22 -5.56 -8.14
N ALA A 34 8.21 -4.32 -8.65
CA ALA A 34 7.54 -3.97 -9.90
C ALA A 34 8.12 -4.69 -11.13
N ASN A 35 9.42 -4.99 -11.11
CA ASN A 35 10.13 -5.56 -12.27
C ASN A 35 10.23 -7.08 -12.24
N ASN A 36 9.98 -7.74 -11.11
CA ASN A 36 10.14 -9.20 -11.00
C ASN A 36 9.27 -9.78 -9.87
N ALA A 37 8.36 -10.70 -10.22
CA ALA A 37 7.50 -11.39 -9.27
C ALA A 37 8.29 -12.23 -8.24
N GLU A 38 9.42 -12.84 -8.63
CA GLU A 38 10.30 -13.56 -7.71
C GLU A 38 10.94 -12.61 -6.70
N ASN A 39 11.27 -11.38 -7.09
CA ASN A 39 11.75 -10.38 -6.14
C ASN A 39 10.65 -10.01 -5.14
N ALA A 40 9.40 -9.87 -5.57
CA ALA A 40 8.30 -9.59 -4.65
C ALA A 40 8.13 -10.70 -3.60
N VAL A 41 8.30 -11.96 -3.99
CA VAL A 41 8.32 -13.11 -3.05
C VAL A 41 9.52 -13.04 -2.11
N ARG A 42 10.72 -12.80 -2.63
CA ARG A 42 11.94 -12.69 -1.81
C ARG A 42 11.89 -11.51 -0.83
N ILE A 43 11.31 -10.38 -1.23
CA ILE A 43 11.12 -9.23 -0.33
C ILE A 43 10.22 -9.62 0.84
N ARG A 44 9.14 -10.37 0.60
CA ARG A 44 8.32 -10.92 1.69
C ARG A 44 9.14 -11.84 2.59
N GLU A 45 9.86 -12.80 2.01
CA GLU A 45 10.61 -13.82 2.77
C GLU A 45 11.72 -13.23 3.64
N GLU A 46 12.34 -12.15 3.17
CA GLU A 46 13.37 -11.40 3.91
C GLU A 46 12.76 -10.38 4.91
N GLY A 47 11.44 -10.39 5.15
CA GLY A 47 10.78 -9.51 6.12
C GLY A 47 10.52 -8.08 5.63
N GLY A 48 10.73 -7.80 4.34
CA GLY A 48 10.62 -6.47 3.76
C GLY A 48 9.21 -5.85 3.85
N ILE A 49 8.14 -6.65 3.83
CA ILE A 49 6.77 -6.13 4.03
C ILE A 49 6.64 -5.51 5.42
N ARG A 50 7.10 -6.20 6.46
CA ARG A 50 7.08 -5.67 7.84
C ARG A 50 7.94 -4.42 7.96
N ALA A 51 9.12 -4.42 7.33
CA ALA A 51 10.00 -3.25 7.33
C ALA A 51 9.33 -2.03 6.67
N VAL A 52 8.63 -2.21 5.54
CA VAL A 52 7.89 -1.15 4.86
C VAL A 52 6.73 -0.63 5.72
N VAL A 53 5.94 -1.50 6.35
CA VAL A 53 4.86 -1.04 7.24
C VAL A 53 5.42 -0.32 8.47
N GLY A 54 6.47 -0.87 9.08
CA GLY A 54 7.15 -0.21 10.21
C GLY A 54 7.75 1.15 9.85
N ALA A 55 8.20 1.34 8.60
CA ALA A 55 8.63 2.64 8.11
C ALA A 55 7.47 3.64 8.01
N MET A 56 6.28 3.20 7.59
CA MET A 56 5.09 4.06 7.57
C MET A 56 4.70 4.50 8.97
N ASP A 57 4.66 3.57 9.93
CA ASP A 57 4.29 3.84 11.32
C ASP A 57 5.34 4.70 12.03
N GLY A 58 6.63 4.50 11.75
CA GLY A 58 7.72 5.28 12.34
C GLY A 58 7.85 6.70 11.78
N HIS A 59 7.32 6.95 10.57
CA HIS A 59 7.48 8.21 9.84
C HIS A 59 6.15 8.75 9.32
N GLU A 60 5.11 8.75 10.17
CA GLU A 60 3.77 9.23 9.82
C GLU A 60 3.78 10.66 9.23
N GLY A 61 4.65 11.54 9.72
CA GLY A 61 4.80 12.92 9.22
C GLY A 61 5.60 13.06 7.91
N GLY A 62 6.29 12.01 7.47
CA GLY A 62 7.19 12.05 6.31
C GLY A 62 6.48 11.67 5.02
N SER A 63 5.93 12.64 4.30
CA SER A 63 5.20 12.39 3.03
C SER A 63 5.99 11.58 1.99
N GLY A 64 7.32 11.78 1.91
CA GLY A 64 8.20 11.00 1.03
C GLY A 64 8.28 9.52 1.41
N VAL A 65 8.36 9.21 2.71
CA VAL A 65 8.32 7.83 3.22
C VAL A 65 6.95 7.21 2.94
N GLN A 66 5.87 7.93 3.24
CA GLN A 66 4.50 7.45 3.00
C GLN A 66 4.24 7.16 1.52
N GLU A 67 4.62 8.05 0.61
CA GLU A 67 4.51 7.86 -0.84
C GLU A 67 5.30 6.63 -1.30
N GLY A 68 6.58 6.55 -0.90
CA GLY A 68 7.46 5.44 -1.26
C GLY A 68 6.96 4.10 -0.74
N ALA A 69 6.45 4.07 0.49
CA ALA A 69 5.94 2.88 1.13
C ALA A 69 4.62 2.41 0.50
N CYS A 70 3.65 3.31 0.26
CA CYS A 70 2.42 2.98 -0.46
C CYS A 70 2.73 2.38 -1.83
N ARG A 71 3.65 3.00 -2.59
CA ARG A 71 4.10 2.47 -3.88
C ARG A 71 4.69 1.06 -3.75
N ALA A 72 5.54 0.84 -2.75
CA ALA A 72 6.16 -0.46 -2.51
C ALA A 72 5.12 -1.53 -2.19
N LEU A 73 4.17 -1.25 -1.29
CA LEU A 73 3.10 -2.17 -0.92
C LEU A 73 2.19 -2.48 -2.11
N GLY A 74 1.85 -1.49 -2.94
CA GLY A 74 1.06 -1.71 -4.15
C GLY A 74 1.74 -2.67 -5.14
N HIS A 75 3.03 -2.46 -5.41
CA HIS A 75 3.78 -3.38 -6.27
C HIS A 75 3.97 -4.77 -5.65
N LEU A 76 4.17 -4.85 -4.33
CA LEU A 76 4.30 -6.13 -3.63
C LEU A 76 2.99 -6.95 -3.66
N ALA A 77 1.84 -6.29 -3.60
CA ALA A 77 0.52 -6.92 -3.67
C ALA A 77 0.08 -7.26 -5.11
N SER A 78 0.58 -6.52 -6.11
CA SER A 78 0.15 -6.64 -7.50
C SER A 78 0.36 -8.06 -8.06
N ASN A 79 -0.73 -8.76 -8.35
CA ASN A 79 -0.75 -10.15 -8.83
C ASN A 79 -0.02 -11.14 -7.88
N ASN A 80 -0.06 -10.89 -6.57
CA ASN A 80 0.55 -11.76 -5.57
C ASN A 80 -0.34 -11.85 -4.33
N ASP A 81 -1.25 -12.82 -4.32
CA ASP A 81 -2.25 -13.01 -3.28
C ASP A 81 -1.64 -13.25 -1.90
N GLU A 82 -0.56 -14.03 -1.82
CA GLU A 82 0.14 -14.30 -0.56
C GLU A 82 0.78 -13.03 0.01
N ASN A 83 1.36 -12.17 -0.83
CA ASN A 83 1.86 -10.88 -0.39
C ASN A 83 0.71 -9.95 0.02
N ALA A 84 -0.41 -9.93 -0.71
CA ALA A 84 -1.57 -9.11 -0.36
C ALA A 84 -2.15 -9.52 1.01
N VAL A 85 -2.20 -10.82 1.31
CA VAL A 85 -2.57 -11.34 2.63
C VAL A 85 -1.55 -10.94 3.68
N ARG A 86 -0.24 -11.11 3.41
CA ARG A 86 0.81 -10.73 4.35
C ARG A 86 0.78 -9.23 4.68
N ILE A 87 0.55 -8.37 3.70
CA ILE A 87 0.45 -6.91 3.91
C ILE A 87 -0.72 -6.60 4.84
N ARG A 88 -1.89 -7.25 4.66
CA ARG A 88 -3.01 -7.13 5.61
C ARG A 88 -2.60 -7.58 7.02
N GLU A 89 -1.99 -8.75 7.15
CA GLU A 89 -1.61 -9.34 8.45
C GLU A 89 -0.63 -8.47 9.23
N GLU A 90 0.30 -7.80 8.53
CA GLU A 90 1.27 -6.88 9.15
C GLU A 90 0.67 -5.47 9.38
N GLY A 91 -0.63 -5.25 9.14
CA GLY A 91 -1.31 -3.97 9.39
C GLY A 91 -1.19 -2.94 8.27
N GLY A 92 -0.65 -3.32 7.10
CA GLY A 92 -0.37 -2.40 5.99
C GLY A 92 -1.61 -1.71 5.40
N ILE A 93 -2.79 -2.34 5.45
CA ILE A 93 -4.03 -1.67 4.99
C ILE A 93 -4.33 -0.44 5.84
N ARG A 94 -4.24 -0.57 7.18
CA ARG A 94 -4.46 0.54 8.11
C ARG A 94 -3.40 1.63 7.88
N ALA A 95 -2.14 1.25 7.71
CA ALA A 95 -1.06 2.20 7.42
C ALA A 95 -1.30 2.99 6.13
N VAL A 96 -1.74 2.33 5.05
CA VAL A 96 -2.07 2.99 3.77
C VAL A 96 -3.24 3.96 3.91
N VAL A 97 -4.31 3.58 4.62
CA VAL A 97 -5.45 4.49 4.85
C VAL A 97 -5.01 5.67 5.73
N GLY A 98 -4.26 5.42 6.79
CA GLY A 98 -3.68 6.46 7.65
C GLY A 98 -2.77 7.43 6.88
N ALA A 99 -1.99 6.94 5.92
CA ALA A 99 -1.18 7.79 5.04
C ALA A 99 -2.04 8.75 4.20
N MET A 100 -3.17 8.27 3.66
CA MET A 100 -4.12 9.11 2.92
C MET A 100 -4.71 10.21 3.80
N GLU A 101 -5.09 9.86 5.03
CA GLU A 101 -5.70 10.79 5.99
C GLU A 101 -4.69 11.80 6.55
N GLY A 102 -3.44 11.38 6.77
CA GLY A 102 -2.35 12.23 7.25
C GLY A 102 -1.79 13.18 6.20
N HIS A 103 -1.91 12.84 4.91
CA HIS A 103 -1.34 13.63 3.81
C HIS A 103 -2.37 13.99 2.72
N PRO A 104 -3.50 14.64 3.07
CA PRO A 104 -4.57 14.95 2.12
C PRO A 104 -4.13 15.90 1.01
N THR A 105 -3.09 16.71 1.25
CA THR A 105 -2.54 17.69 0.30
C THR A 105 -1.29 17.19 -0.43
N SER A 106 -0.92 15.91 -0.31
CA SER A 106 0.13 15.29 -1.13
C SER A 106 -0.46 14.42 -2.24
N ALA A 107 -0.41 14.91 -3.48
CA ALA A 107 -0.91 14.18 -4.65
C ALA A 107 -0.22 12.82 -4.80
N GLY A 108 1.09 12.76 -4.58
CA GLY A 108 1.89 11.54 -4.67
C GLY A 108 1.43 10.48 -3.65
N VAL A 109 1.20 10.88 -2.40
CA VAL A 109 0.69 9.95 -1.37
C VAL A 109 -0.71 9.45 -1.76
N GLN A 110 -1.61 10.34 -2.18
CA GLN A 110 -2.96 9.93 -2.57
C GLN A 110 -2.97 8.96 -3.76
N GLU A 111 -2.18 9.25 -4.80
CA GLU A 111 -2.04 8.41 -5.98
C GLU A 111 -1.53 7.01 -5.61
N GLN A 112 -0.39 6.95 -4.90
CA GLN A 112 0.24 5.68 -4.56
C GLN A 112 -0.57 4.87 -3.55
N ALA A 113 -1.28 5.54 -2.64
CA ALA A 113 -2.19 4.88 -1.71
C ALA A 113 -3.41 4.29 -2.43
N CYS A 114 -4.02 5.03 -3.36
CA CYS A 114 -5.10 4.49 -4.22
C CYS A 114 -4.62 3.26 -5.00
N TYR A 115 -3.41 3.31 -5.57
CA TYR A 115 -2.81 2.15 -6.24
C TYR A 115 -2.62 0.97 -5.28
N ALA A 116 -2.09 1.20 -4.07
CA ALA A 116 -1.91 0.16 -3.08
C ALA A 116 -3.24 -0.50 -2.67
N LEU A 117 -4.27 0.30 -2.36
CA LEU A 117 -5.59 -0.22 -1.99
C LEU A 117 -6.25 -0.98 -3.16
N GLN A 118 -6.09 -0.49 -4.39
CA GLN A 118 -6.54 -1.21 -5.59
C GLN A 118 -5.91 -2.60 -5.67
N SER A 119 -4.58 -2.68 -5.58
CA SER A 119 -3.84 -3.94 -5.68
C SER A 119 -4.16 -4.89 -4.53
N LEU A 120 -4.33 -4.37 -3.32
CA LEU A 120 -4.67 -5.17 -2.14
C LEU A 120 -6.08 -5.75 -2.20
N ALA A 121 -7.03 -5.05 -2.82
CA ALA A 121 -8.43 -5.50 -2.95
C ALA A 121 -8.67 -6.40 -4.17
N PHE A 122 -7.78 -6.41 -5.16
CA PHE A 122 -7.97 -7.15 -6.40
C PHE A 122 -8.06 -8.66 -6.11
N ASN A 123 -9.20 -9.28 -6.46
CA ASN A 123 -9.50 -10.69 -6.20
C ASN A 123 -9.33 -11.14 -4.73
N ASN A 124 -9.39 -10.22 -3.76
CA ASN A 124 -9.20 -10.53 -2.36
C ASN A 124 -10.33 -9.94 -1.50
N ALA A 125 -11.38 -10.74 -1.29
CA ALA A 125 -12.59 -10.31 -0.60
C ALA A 125 -12.33 -9.90 0.86
N GLU A 126 -11.48 -10.63 1.57
CA GLU A 126 -11.13 -10.31 2.95
C GLU A 126 -10.36 -8.99 3.06
N ASN A 127 -9.44 -8.71 2.13
CA ASN A 127 -8.77 -7.42 2.07
C ASN A 127 -9.75 -6.30 1.72
N ALA A 128 -10.67 -6.53 0.77
CA ALA A 128 -11.73 -5.56 0.47
C ALA A 128 -12.56 -5.25 1.72
N VAL A 129 -12.98 -6.26 2.50
CA VAL A 129 -13.66 -6.07 3.80
C VAL A 129 -12.80 -5.23 4.74
N ARG A 130 -11.53 -5.59 4.94
CA ARG A 130 -10.62 -4.87 5.83
C ARG A 130 -10.45 -3.41 5.42
N ILE A 131 -10.30 -3.11 4.12
CA ILE A 131 -10.20 -1.73 3.63
C ILE A 131 -11.43 -0.91 4.01
N ARG A 132 -12.63 -1.51 3.99
CA ARG A 132 -13.87 -0.84 4.42
C ARG A 132 -13.89 -0.58 5.91
N GLU A 133 -13.52 -1.58 6.71
CA GLU A 133 -13.46 -1.47 8.17
C GLU A 133 -12.49 -0.39 8.64
N GLU A 134 -11.36 -0.22 7.94
CA GLU A 134 -10.38 0.83 8.23
C GLU A 134 -10.78 2.21 7.67
N GLY A 135 -11.98 2.38 7.09
CA GLY A 135 -12.46 3.67 6.57
C GLY A 135 -11.97 4.03 5.16
N GLY A 136 -11.37 3.08 4.43
CA GLY A 136 -10.72 3.33 3.14
C GLY A 136 -11.64 3.90 2.05
N ILE A 137 -12.94 3.60 2.07
CA ILE A 137 -13.89 4.21 1.11
C ILE A 137 -13.92 5.74 1.28
N GLY A 138 -14.00 6.22 2.53
CA GLY A 138 -14.01 7.65 2.82
C GLY A 138 -12.71 8.32 2.40
N ALA A 139 -11.58 7.69 2.71
CA ALA A 139 -10.26 8.18 2.31
C ALA A 139 -10.12 8.29 0.78
N ILE A 140 -10.53 7.26 0.02
CA ILE A 140 -10.48 7.28 -1.45
C ILE A 140 -11.38 8.37 -2.04
N VAL A 141 -12.62 8.52 -1.53
CA VAL A 141 -13.53 9.57 -2.00
C VAL A 141 -12.98 10.97 -1.69
N ASN A 142 -12.37 11.17 -0.52
CA ASN A 142 -11.72 12.43 -0.17
C ASN A 142 -10.54 12.74 -1.11
N ALA A 143 -9.74 11.74 -1.46
CA ALA A 143 -8.68 11.89 -2.46
C ALA A 143 -9.23 12.34 -3.82
N MET A 144 -10.31 11.72 -4.29
CA MET A 144 -10.97 12.13 -5.55
C MET A 144 -11.45 13.58 -5.50
N ASN A 145 -12.06 14.00 -4.39
CA ASN A 145 -12.57 15.36 -4.24
C ASN A 145 -11.45 16.41 -4.16
N ASN A 146 -10.33 16.07 -3.54
CA ASN A 146 -9.19 16.98 -3.40
C ASN A 146 -8.36 17.09 -4.70
N TYR A 147 -8.39 16.06 -5.56
CA TYR A 147 -7.59 16.00 -6.79
C TYR A 147 -8.43 15.75 -8.05
N LEU A 148 -9.47 16.58 -8.26
CA LEU A 148 -10.37 16.47 -9.41
C LEU A 148 -9.65 16.49 -10.77
N ALA A 149 -8.53 17.23 -10.88
CA ALA A 149 -7.79 17.38 -12.12
C ALA A 149 -6.68 16.33 -12.34
N SER A 150 -6.29 15.57 -11.31
CA SER A 150 -5.26 14.52 -11.46
C SER A 150 -5.89 13.25 -12.00
N LYS A 151 -5.57 12.91 -13.24
CA LYS A 151 -6.07 11.68 -13.88
C LYS A 151 -5.60 10.44 -13.14
N GLU A 152 -4.38 10.50 -12.62
CA GLU A 152 -3.72 9.41 -11.90
C GLU A 152 -4.47 9.08 -10.61
N VAL A 153 -4.81 10.10 -9.80
CA VAL A 153 -5.61 9.91 -8.59
C VAL A 153 -7.02 9.43 -8.93
N GLN A 154 -7.69 10.02 -9.92
CA GLN A 154 -9.05 9.61 -10.30
C GLN A 154 -9.09 8.17 -10.80
N GLU A 155 -8.13 7.76 -11.63
CA GLU A 155 -8.06 6.41 -12.18
C GLU A 155 -7.79 5.37 -11.08
N GLY A 156 -6.79 5.60 -10.23
CA GLY A 156 -6.46 4.72 -9.11
C GLY A 156 -7.65 4.60 -8.15
N ALA A 157 -8.29 5.73 -7.81
CA ALA A 157 -9.43 5.76 -6.91
C ALA A 157 -10.64 4.98 -7.45
N CYS A 158 -11.00 5.16 -8.73
CA CYS A 158 -12.09 4.42 -9.35
C CYS A 158 -11.85 2.92 -9.34
N LYS A 159 -10.63 2.47 -9.64
CA LYS A 159 -10.27 1.04 -9.61
C LYS A 159 -10.28 0.50 -8.18
N ALA A 160 -9.75 1.26 -7.22
CA ALA A 160 -9.77 0.88 -5.81
C ALA A 160 -11.21 0.73 -5.29
N LEU A 161 -12.07 1.71 -5.54
CA LEU A 161 -13.49 1.64 -5.17
C LEU A 161 -14.17 0.45 -5.83
N GLY A 162 -13.98 0.24 -7.14
CA GLY A 162 -14.56 -0.89 -7.85
C GLY A 162 -14.22 -2.24 -7.20
N ASN A 163 -12.95 -2.46 -6.85
CA ASN A 163 -12.50 -3.68 -6.18
C ASN A 163 -13.05 -3.79 -4.74
N VAL A 164 -13.05 -2.70 -3.99
CA VAL A 164 -13.49 -2.68 -2.57
C VAL A 164 -15.01 -2.87 -2.45
N THR A 165 -15.79 -2.41 -3.44
CA THR A 165 -17.25 -2.53 -3.44
C THR A 165 -17.79 -3.76 -4.16
N ALA A 166 -16.98 -4.46 -4.97
CA ALA A 166 -17.42 -5.57 -5.81
C ALA A 166 -18.20 -6.67 -5.06
N ASN A 167 -17.84 -6.92 -3.79
CA ASN A 167 -18.48 -7.97 -2.98
C ASN A 167 -19.60 -7.45 -2.06
N MET A 168 -19.98 -6.16 -2.13
CA MET A 168 -21.11 -5.65 -1.34
C MET A 168 -22.46 -6.17 -1.83
N THR A 169 -22.56 -6.56 -3.10
CA THR A 169 -23.80 -7.04 -3.71
C THR A 169 -24.16 -8.46 -3.30
N ASP A 170 -23.20 -9.26 -2.85
CA ASP A 170 -23.43 -10.66 -2.45
C ASP A 170 -23.96 -10.75 -1.00
N ASP A 171 -23.52 -9.84 -0.11
CA ASP A 171 -23.99 -9.76 1.27
C ASP A 171 -25.45 -9.24 1.36
N ALA A 172 -25.87 -8.38 0.43
CA ALA A 172 -27.25 -7.88 0.39
C ALA A 172 -28.27 -8.96 -0.03
N ASN A 173 -27.85 -9.95 -0.81
CA ASN A 173 -28.69 -11.07 -1.27
C ASN A 173 -28.72 -12.27 -0.30
N THR A 174 -27.97 -12.23 0.79
CA THR A 174 -27.97 -13.28 1.83
C THR A 174 -28.71 -12.86 3.11
N MET A 175 -29.29 -11.65 3.14
CA MET A 175 -30.13 -11.14 4.23
C MET A 175 -31.63 -11.03 3.88
N GLU A 176 -32.08 -11.55 2.74
CA GLU A 176 -33.50 -11.84 2.42
C GLU A 176 -33.80 -13.33 2.54
#